data_AF-A0A353X592-F1
#
_entry.id   AF-A0A353X592-F1
#
_cell.length_a   1.000
_cell.length_b   1.000
_cell.length_c   1.000
_cell.angle_alpha   90.00
_cell.angle_beta   90.00
_cell.angle_gamma   90.00
#
_symmetry.space_group_name_H-M   'P 1'
#
loop_
_entity.id
_entity.type
_entity.pdbx_description
1 polymer ?
#
loop_
_entity_poly.entity_id
_entity_poly.type
_entity_poly.pdbx_seq_one_letter_code
_entity_poly.pdbx_strand_id
1 'polypeptide(L)'
;MKTTPLLPDDPAQALQVLIRLTTAVLDLTQQEAGALARRDGLTFTALQEEKEASIKRYTQASGEFRARVQDFQGADKATLDRLYALQEDLSAAAQANNAALKHAGVDTEEGQK
;
A
#
# COMPACT_ATOMS: atom_id res chain seq x y z
N MET A 1 3.96 16.01 18.79
CA MET A 1 5.22 15.37 18.37
C MET A 1 5.41 15.67 16.88
N LYS A 2 6.58 16.13 16.44
CA LYS A 2 6.84 16.34 15.01
C LYS A 2 7.06 14.97 14.37
N THR A 3 6.13 14.51 13.54
CA THR A 3 6.32 13.33 12.70
C THR A 3 7.48 13.62 11.75
N THR A 4 8.49 12.74 11.73
CA THR A 4 9.60 12.87 10.77
C THR A 4 9.05 12.58 9.38
N PRO A 5 9.30 13.44 8.37
CA PRO A 5 8.86 13.20 7.00
C PRO A 5 9.39 11.86 6.49
N LEU A 6 8.54 11.08 5.82
CA LEU A 6 8.95 9.84 5.16
C LEU A 6 9.47 10.11 3.75
N LEU A 7 8.90 11.09 3.06
CA LEU A 7 9.35 11.48 1.74
C LEU A 7 10.54 12.45 1.84
N PRO A 8 11.66 12.16 1.15
CA PRO A 8 12.75 13.10 1.00
C PRO A 8 12.31 14.34 0.21
N ASP A 9 13.09 15.43 0.32
CA ASP A 9 12.74 16.69 -0.35
C ASP A 9 12.89 16.64 -1.87
N ASP A 10 13.79 15.80 -2.38
CA ASP A 10 13.99 15.58 -3.80
C ASP A 10 12.80 14.81 -4.40
N PRO A 11 12.06 15.37 -5.38
CA PRO A 11 10.86 14.75 -5.93
C PRO A 11 11.10 13.39 -6.57
N ALA A 12 12.25 13.20 -7.22
CA ALA A 12 12.58 11.92 -7.87
C ALA A 12 12.80 10.82 -6.82
N GLN A 13 13.55 11.10 -5.76
CA GLN A 13 13.72 10.18 -4.63
C GLN A 13 12.42 9.94 -3.88
N ALA A 14 11.59 10.96 -3.70
CA ALA A 14 10.29 10.83 -3.05
C ALA A 14 9.35 9.90 -3.83
N LEU A 15 9.30 10.02 -5.15
CA LEU A 15 8.54 9.09 -6.00
C LEU A 15 9.08 7.66 -5.90
N GLN A 16 10.39 7.47 -5.84
CA GLN A 16 10.96 6.13 -5.63
C GLN A 16 10.59 5.53 -4.28
N VAL A 17 10.59 6.34 -3.21
CA VAL A 17 10.13 5.89 -1.88
C VAL A 17 8.65 5.50 -1.94
N LEU A 18 7.82 6.32 -2.58
CA LEU A 18 6.39 6.04 -2.70
C LEU A 18 6.12 4.76 -3.52
N ILE A 19 6.80 4.58 -4.66
CA ILE A 19 6.74 3.36 -5.47
C ILE A 19 7.15 2.13 -4.66
N ARG A 20 8.24 2.21 -3.87
CA ARG A 20 8.69 1.10 -3.01
C ARG A 20 7.65 0.74 -1.96
N LEU A 21 7.05 1.74 -1.31
CA LEU A 21 6.01 1.53 -0.31
C LEU A 21 4.74 0.92 -0.93
N THR A 22 4.30 1.43 -2.09
CA THR A 22 3.15 0.86 -2.81
C THR A 22 3.41 -0.58 -3.23
N THR A 23 4.60 -0.88 -3.75
CA THR A 23 5.00 -2.25 -4.13
C THR A 23 4.99 -3.18 -2.91
N ALA A 24 5.55 -2.75 -1.77
CA ALA A 24 5.55 -3.56 -0.56
C ALA A 24 4.13 -3.89 -0.06
N VAL A 25 3.21 -2.91 -0.08
CA VAL A 25 1.81 -3.16 0.32
C VAL A 25 1.12 -4.10 -0.68
N LEU A 26 1.36 -3.94 -1.98
CA LEU A 26 0.82 -4.82 -3.02
C LEU A 26 1.32 -6.27 -2.83
N ASP A 27 2.62 -6.45 -2.63
CA ASP A 27 3.23 -7.77 -2.44
C ASP A 27 2.66 -8.47 -1.19
N LEU A 28 2.50 -7.74 -0.08
CA LEU A 28 1.91 -8.28 1.14
C LEU A 28 0.44 -8.66 0.93
N THR A 29 -0.33 -7.83 0.22
CA THR A 29 -1.73 -8.13 -0.15
C THR A 29 -1.80 -9.42 -0.99
N GLN A 30 -0.92 -9.58 -1.99
CA GLN A 30 -0.90 -10.78 -2.82
C GLN A 30 -0.48 -12.03 -2.05
N GLN A 31 0.51 -11.92 -1.16
CA GLN A 31 0.95 -13.02 -0.30
C GLN A 31 -0.14 -13.45 0.68
N GLU A 32 -0.86 -12.50 1.26
CA GLU A 32 -2.01 -12.73 2.14
C GLU A 32 -3.10 -13.53 1.41
N ALA A 33 -3.40 -13.17 0.16
CA ALA A 33 -4.34 -13.90 -0.70
C ALA A 33 -3.91 -15.37 -0.86
N GLY A 34 -2.62 -15.59 -1.10
CA GLY A 34 -2.04 -16.92 -1.22
C GLY A 34 -2.11 -17.73 0.08
N ALA A 35 -1.87 -17.10 1.23
CA ALA A 35 -1.99 -17.73 2.54
C ALA A 35 -3.45 -18.14 2.83
N LEU A 36 -4.41 -17.26 2.54
CA LEU A 36 -5.84 -17.54 2.69
C LEU A 36 -6.29 -18.70 1.79
N ALA A 37 -5.85 -18.73 0.53
CA ALA A 37 -6.16 -19.81 -0.40
C ALA A 37 -5.64 -21.17 0.07
N ARG A 38 -4.48 -21.19 0.75
CA ARG A 38 -3.90 -22.40 1.37
C ARG A 38 -4.45 -22.72 2.75
N ARG A 39 -5.37 -21.89 3.28
CA ARG A 39 -5.87 -21.96 4.67
C ARG A 39 -4.76 -21.91 5.72
N ASP A 40 -3.68 -21.19 5.41
CA ASP A 40 -2.54 -21.02 6.29
C ASP A 40 -2.77 -19.80 7.20
N GLY A 41 -3.53 -20.02 8.27
CA GLY A 41 -3.92 -18.95 9.20
C GLY A 41 -2.73 -18.31 9.93
N LEU A 42 -1.66 -19.06 10.20
CA LEU A 42 -0.48 -18.54 10.89
C LEU A 42 0.26 -17.54 9.98
N THR A 43 0.54 -17.92 8.73
CA THR A 43 1.16 -17.01 7.76
C THR A 43 0.26 -15.84 7.45
N PHE A 44 -1.06 -16.05 7.33
CA PHE A 44 -2.02 -14.98 7.12
C PHE A 44 -1.95 -13.90 8.22
N THR A 45 -2.01 -14.28 9.49
CA THR A 45 -1.94 -13.32 10.61
C THR A 45 -0.61 -12.56 10.64
N ALA A 46 0.52 -13.26 10.43
CA ALA A 46 1.83 -12.60 10.37
C ALA A 46 1.92 -11.56 9.23
N LEU A 47 1.38 -11.91 8.05
CA LEU A 47 1.31 -10.98 6.92
C LEU A 47 0.38 -9.80 7.19
N GLN A 48 -0.71 -9.97 7.96
CA GLN A 48 -1.58 -8.85 8.35
C GLN A 48 -0.86 -7.83 9.22
N GLU A 49 -0.09 -8.26 10.22
CA GLU A 49 0.69 -7.37 11.09
C GLU A 49 1.73 -6.57 10.27
N GLU A 50 2.44 -7.22 9.36
CA GLU A 50 3.41 -6.59 8.47
C GLU A 50 2.74 -5.62 7.48
N LYS A 51 1.59 -6.01 6.94
CA LYS A 51 0.77 -5.18 6.04
C LYS A 51 0.29 -3.92 6.76
N GLU A 52 -0.17 -4.02 8.01
CA GLU A 52 -0.62 -2.86 8.78
C GLU A 52 0.49 -1.83 8.98
N ALA A 53 1.70 -2.29 9.33
CA ALA A 53 2.88 -1.42 9.45
C ALA A 53 3.23 -0.74 8.11
N SER A 54 3.15 -1.47 7.01
CA SER A 54 3.42 -0.97 5.66
C SER A 54 2.36 0.03 5.18
N ILE A 55 1.08 -0.24 5.44
CA ILE A 55 -0.04 0.67 5.14
C ILE A 55 0.09 1.99 5.89
N LYS A 56 0.49 1.96 7.18
CA LYS A 56 0.74 3.19 7.95
C LYS A 56 1.77 4.09 7.28
N ARG A 57 2.90 3.51 6.85
CA ARG A 57 3.97 4.22 6.13
C ARG A 57 3.51 4.72 4.76
N TYR A 58 2.84 3.88 3.98
CA TYR A 58 2.29 4.26 2.69
C TYR A 58 1.27 5.40 2.80
N THR A 59 0.40 5.36 3.81
CA THR A 59 -0.62 6.39 4.06
C THR A 59 0.01 7.71 4.42
N GLN A 60 1.02 7.71 5.30
CA GLN A 60 1.78 8.91 5.63
C GLN A 60 2.49 9.47 4.39
N ALA A 61 3.23 8.65 3.65
CA ALA A 61 3.95 9.06 2.44
C ALA A 61 2.99 9.62 1.37
N SER A 62 1.83 8.98 1.19
CA SER A 62 0.78 9.47 0.27
C SER A 62 0.21 10.82 0.72
N GLY A 63 0.05 11.03 2.02
CA GLY A 63 -0.35 12.32 2.59
C GLY A 63 0.68 13.42 2.32
N GLU A 64 1.96 13.12 2.54
CA GLU A 64 3.08 14.03 2.25
C GLU A 64 3.18 14.36 0.76
N PHE A 65 3.03 13.36 -0.12
CA PHE A 65 2.98 13.56 -1.57
C PHE A 65 1.86 14.52 -1.98
N ARG A 66 0.64 14.30 -1.47
CA ARG A 66 -0.51 15.17 -1.76
C ARG A 66 -0.30 16.60 -1.28
N ALA A 67 0.30 16.77 -0.10
CA ALA A 67 0.61 18.09 0.46
C ALA A 67 1.63 18.86 -0.38
N ARG A 68 2.47 18.16 -1.13
CA ARG A 68 3.56 18.71 -1.95
C ARG A 68 3.39 18.43 -3.45
N VAL A 69 2.17 18.18 -3.93
CA VAL A 69 1.92 17.72 -5.31
C VAL A 69 2.51 18.65 -6.39
N GLN A 70 2.62 19.94 -6.10
CA GLN A 70 3.21 20.93 -7.00
C GLN A 70 4.71 20.69 -7.26
N ASP A 71 5.44 20.15 -6.27
CA ASP A 71 6.87 19.84 -6.37
C ASP A 71 7.14 18.71 -7.39
N PHE A 72 6.11 17.93 -7.74
CA PHE A 72 6.21 16.78 -8.64
C PHE A 72 5.76 17.07 -10.07
N GLN A 73 5.36 18.32 -10.40
CA GLN A 73 4.88 18.67 -11.75
C GLN A 73 5.95 18.49 -12.85
N GLY A 74 7.24 18.56 -12.48
CA GLY A 74 8.36 18.30 -13.38
C GLY A 74 8.89 16.86 -13.34
N ALA A 75 8.23 15.96 -12.61
CA ALA A 75 8.68 14.59 -12.49
C ALA A 75 8.56 13.85 -13.83
N ASP A 76 9.42 12.85 -14.01
CA ASP A 76 9.40 11.99 -15.18
C ASP A 76 8.05 11.28 -15.32
N LYS A 77 7.43 11.43 -16.49
CA LYS A 77 6.09 10.90 -16.77
C LYS A 77 6.03 9.38 -16.60
N ALA A 78 7.05 8.66 -17.04
CA ALA A 78 7.06 7.20 -16.92
C ALA A 78 7.07 6.75 -15.45
N THR A 79 7.72 7.51 -14.57
CA THR A 79 7.71 7.28 -13.12
C THR A 79 6.33 7.51 -12.51
N LEU A 80 5.63 8.57 -12.92
CA LEU A 80 4.26 8.85 -12.47
C LEU A 80 3.26 7.81 -12.99
N ASP A 81 3.36 7.43 -14.26
CA ASP A 81 2.53 6.39 -14.88
C ASP A 81 2.73 5.04 -14.16
N ARG A 82 3.98 4.70 -13.82
CA ARG A 82 4.29 3.49 -13.03
C ARG A 82 3.66 3.54 -11.64
N LEU A 83 3.76 4.68 -10.94
CA LEU A 83 3.15 4.84 -9.63
C LEU A 83 1.62 4.67 -9.71
N TYR A 84 1.00 5.26 -10.73
CA TYR A 84 -0.44 5.14 -10.95
C TYR A 84 -0.86 3.68 -11.19
N ALA A 85 -0.18 2.97 -12.09
CA ALA A 85 -0.45 1.56 -12.35
C ALA A 85 -0.34 0.70 -11.08
N LEU A 86 0.69 0.92 -10.26
CA LEU A 86 0.86 0.21 -8.99
C LEU A 86 -0.28 0.52 -7.99
N GLN A 87 -0.81 1.74 -7.99
CA GLN A 87 -1.95 2.11 -7.14
C GLN A 87 -3.25 1.46 -7.60
N GLU A 88 -3.47 1.33 -8.92
CA GLU A 88 -4.59 0.58 -9.48
C GLU A 88 -4.49 -0.91 -9.13
N ASP A 89 -3.33 -1.52 -9.32
CA ASP A 89 -3.07 -2.92 -8.97
C ASP A 89 -3.31 -3.18 -7.48
N LEU A 90 -2.84 -2.29 -6.61
CA LEU A 90 -3.08 -2.36 -5.17
C LEU A 90 -4.57 -2.28 -4.84
N SER A 91 -5.30 -1.36 -5.48
CA SER A 91 -6.75 -1.23 -5.25
C SER A 91 -7.49 -2.51 -5.66
N ALA A 92 -7.17 -3.06 -6.83
CA ALA A 92 -7.78 -4.30 -7.32
C ALA A 92 -7.46 -5.49 -6.40
N ALA A 93 -6.20 -5.64 -5.98
CA ALA A 93 -5.78 -6.72 -5.08
C ALA A 93 -6.46 -6.63 -3.70
N ALA A 94 -6.56 -5.43 -3.13
CA ALA A 94 -7.23 -5.22 -1.84
C ALA A 94 -8.72 -5.57 -1.92
N GLN A 95 -9.41 -5.15 -2.98
CA GLN A 95 -10.82 -5.49 -3.21
C GLN A 95 -11.03 -7.01 -3.35
N ALA A 96 -10.15 -7.68 -4.08
CA ALA A 96 -10.20 -9.14 -4.24
C ALA A 96 -9.99 -9.87 -2.90
N ASN A 97 -9.03 -9.45 -2.08
CA ASN A 97 -8.80 -10.04 -0.76
C ASN A 97 -9.99 -9.84 0.17
N ASN A 98 -10.56 -8.64 0.22
CA ASN A 98 -11.70 -8.34 1.08
C ASN A 98 -12.94 -9.15 0.67
N ALA A 99 -13.14 -9.38 -0.63
CA ALA A 99 -14.17 -10.30 -1.11
C ALA A 99 -13.90 -11.76 -0.67
N ALA A 100 -12.66 -12.24 -0.80
CA ALA A 100 -12.27 -13.59 -0.40
C ALA A 100 -12.44 -13.83 1.11
N LEU A 101 -12.11 -12.84 1.94
CA LEU A 101 -12.25 -12.90 3.40
C LEU A 101 -13.72 -12.96 3.82
N LYS A 102 -14.58 -12.16 3.19
CA LYS A 102 -16.03 -12.23 3.39
C LYS A 102 -16.61 -13.61 3.05
N HIS A 103 -16.11 -14.26 2.00
CA HIS A 103 -16.51 -15.62 1.65
C HIS A 103 -15.97 -16.69 2.60
N ALA A 104 -14.79 -16.46 3.20
CA ALA A 104 -14.16 -17.35 4.16
C ALA A 104 -14.78 -17.26 5.57
N GLY A 105 -15.73 -16.34 5.79
CA GLY A 105 -16.32 -16.09 7.12
C GLY A 105 -15.34 -15.43 8.09
N VAL A 106 -14.29 -14.76 7.56
CA VAL A 106 -13.35 -13.97 8.34
C VAL A 106 -13.88 -12.54 8.35
N ASP A 107 -14.40 -12.08 9.48
CA ASP A 107 -14.83 -10.69 9.66
C ASP A 107 -13.61 -9.77 9.58
N THR A 108 -13.42 -9.13 8.43
CA THR A 108 -12.45 -8.05 8.29
C THR A 108 -13.08 -6.75 8.75
N GLU A 109 -12.61 -6.20 9.86
CA GLU A 109 -13.04 -4.89 10.40
C GLU A 109 -12.58 -3.68 9.55
N GLU A 110 -12.41 -3.82 8.24
CA GLU A 110 -12.05 -2.69 7.34
C GLU A 110 -13.28 -1.87 6.88
N GLY A 111 -14.45 -2.09 7.47
CA GLY A 111 -15.74 -1.53 7.05
C GLY A 111 -16.36 -0.47 7.98
N GLN A 112 -15.59 0.20 8.85
CA GLN A 112 -16.12 1.30 9.68
C GLN A 112 -15.21 2.52 9.68
N LYS A 113 -15.39 3.39 8.68
CA LYS A 113 -15.31 4.85 8.86
C LYS A 113 -16.42 5.52 8.07
#